data_AF-A0A3C1YVX9-F1
#
_entry.id   AF-A0A3C1YVX9-F1
#
_cell.length_a   1.000
_cell.length_b   1.000
_cell.length_c   1.000
_cell.angle_alpha   90.00
_cell.angle_beta   90.00
_cell.angle_gamma   90.00
#
_symmetry.space_group_name_H-M   'P 1'
#
loop_
_entity.id
_entity.type
_entity.pdbx_description
1 polymer ?
#
loop_
_entity_poly.entity_id
_entity_poly.type
_entity_poly.pdbx_seq_one_letter_code
_entity_poly.pdbx_strand_id
1 'polypeptide(L)'
;MIRYQYIQDLLGKVVLKTADTEWKRFSHRIDKVLTHKVWGYLIFFSILFLIFQSIFAWAQAPMDFIDSTFANLSNVLKDVFPEGPFFDLITQGIIPGIGGILIFVPQIAILFAFIAVLEETGYMSRVVFLMDKVMRKVGMSGKSVVPLISGWACAIPAIMATRTIENWKDRLITIFVTPLMSCSARLPVYAILVALIIPDDKLFGFFNFQGIALMGLYLLGF
;
A
#
# COMPACT_ATOMS: atom_id res chain seq x y z
N MET A 1 -20.46 11.66 -38.79
CA MET A 1 -19.71 10.81 -39.76
C MET A 1 -18.55 11.55 -40.43
N ILE A 2 -18.73 12.77 -40.91
CA ILE A 2 -17.72 13.55 -41.66
C ILE A 2 -16.39 13.75 -40.89
N ARG A 3 -16.46 13.97 -39.57
CA ARG A 3 -15.27 14.16 -38.72
C ARG A 3 -14.35 12.94 -38.66
N TYR A 4 -14.91 11.72 -38.75
CA TYR A 4 -14.13 10.49 -38.72
C TYR A 4 -13.43 10.24 -40.07
N GLN A 5 -14.08 10.57 -41.18
CA GLN A 5 -13.47 10.47 -42.53
C GLN A 5 -12.29 11.43 -42.67
N TYR A 6 -12.40 12.67 -42.18
CA TYR A 6 -11.30 13.64 -42.22
C TYR A 6 -10.07 13.18 -41.42
N ILE A 7 -10.30 12.59 -40.24
CA ILE A 7 -9.24 12.03 -39.40
C ILE A 7 -8.58 10.80 -40.06
N GLN A 8 -9.38 9.95 -40.72
CA GLN A 8 -8.87 8.79 -41.46
C GLN A 8 -8.02 9.19 -42.67
N ASP A 9 -8.43 10.23 -43.41
CA ASP A 9 -7.72 10.72 -44.58
C ASP A 9 -6.39 11.40 -44.21
N LEU A 10 -6.36 12.08 -43.05
CA LEU A 10 -5.12 12.60 -42.45
C LEU A 10 -4.20 11.48 -41.94
N LEU A 11 -4.76 10.47 -41.27
CA LEU A 11 -3.99 9.30 -40.81
C LEU A 11 -3.37 8.53 -41.98
N GLY A 12 -4.10 8.36 -43.09
CA GLY A 12 -3.59 7.70 -44.30
C GLY A 12 -2.40 8.41 -44.94
N LYS A 13 -2.28 9.73 -44.76
CA LYS A 13 -1.18 10.54 -45.33
C LYS A 13 0.07 10.58 -44.46
N VAL A 14 -0.04 10.27 -43.16
CA VAL A 14 1.04 10.43 -42.16
C VAL A 14 1.57 9.09 -41.65
N VAL A 15 0.83 7.99 -41.82
CA VAL A 15 1.26 6.65 -41.38
C VAL A 15 2.27 6.06 -42.38
N LEU A 16 3.55 6.28 -42.11
CA LEU A 16 4.69 5.74 -42.87
C LEU A 16 4.99 4.26 -42.55
N LYS A 17 4.39 3.70 -41.49
CA LYS A 17 4.51 2.28 -41.11
C LYS A 17 3.20 1.83 -40.46
N THR A 18 2.52 0.84 -41.04
CA THR A 18 1.38 0.18 -40.38
C THR A 18 1.90 -0.50 -39.11
N ALA A 19 1.30 -0.19 -37.96
CA ALA A 19 1.73 -0.70 -36.66
C ALA A 19 1.93 -2.23 -36.71
N ASP A 20 3.15 -2.68 -36.40
CA ASP A 20 3.58 -4.08 -36.44
C ASP A 20 2.50 -5.01 -35.87
N THR A 21 1.91 -5.84 -36.73
CA THR A 21 0.77 -6.72 -36.44
C THR A 21 1.07 -7.72 -35.31
N GLU A 22 2.35 -8.05 -35.12
CA GLU A 22 2.85 -8.94 -34.07
C GLU A 22 2.69 -8.33 -32.66
N TRP A 23 3.01 -7.05 -32.49
CA TRP A 23 2.88 -6.33 -31.21
C TRP A 23 1.40 -6.19 -30.79
N LYS A 24 0.52 -5.93 -31.77
CA LYS A 24 -0.94 -5.95 -31.55
C LYS A 24 -1.44 -7.35 -31.18
N ARG A 25 -0.90 -8.42 -31.75
CA ARG A 25 -1.30 -9.81 -31.44
C ARG A 25 -0.91 -10.23 -30.02
N PHE A 26 0.27 -9.82 -29.55
CA PHE A 26 0.72 -10.09 -28.18
C PHE A 26 -0.09 -9.29 -27.16
N SER A 27 -0.31 -8.00 -27.41
CA SER A 27 -1.18 -7.15 -26.59
C SER A 27 -2.63 -7.67 -26.56
N HIS A 28 -3.19 -8.11 -27.69
CA HIS A 28 -4.54 -8.69 -27.75
C HIS A 28 -4.67 -10.05 -27.05
N ARG A 29 -3.63 -10.91 -27.05
CA ARG A 29 -3.65 -12.17 -26.28
C ARG A 29 -3.60 -11.92 -24.78
N ILE A 30 -2.75 -10.99 -24.36
CA ILE A 30 -2.66 -10.54 -22.97
C ILE A 30 -3.98 -9.90 -22.54
N ASP A 31 -4.58 -9.03 -23.37
CA ASP A 31 -5.89 -8.43 -23.11
C ASP A 31 -7.00 -9.49 -23.01
N LYS A 32 -6.98 -10.56 -23.83
CA LYS A 32 -8.02 -11.61 -23.77
C LYS A 32 -7.96 -12.46 -22.50
N VAL A 33 -6.75 -12.69 -21.96
CA VAL A 33 -6.55 -13.38 -20.68
C VAL A 33 -6.88 -12.44 -19.51
N LEU A 34 -6.52 -11.16 -19.61
CA LEU A 34 -6.79 -10.13 -18.59
C LEU A 34 -8.26 -9.69 -18.51
N THR A 35 -9.02 -9.76 -19.61
CA THR A 35 -10.43 -9.33 -19.67
C THR A 35 -11.44 -10.45 -19.42
N HIS A 36 -11.00 -11.70 -19.28
CA HIS A 36 -11.91 -12.79 -18.94
C HIS A 36 -12.43 -12.61 -17.50
N LYS A 37 -13.75 -12.63 -17.32
CA LYS A 37 -14.49 -12.25 -16.10
C LYS A 37 -13.99 -12.89 -14.80
N VAL A 38 -13.36 -14.06 -14.89
CA VAL A 38 -12.83 -14.83 -13.74
C VAL A 38 -11.29 -14.75 -13.66
N TRP A 39 -10.59 -14.82 -14.79
CA TRP A 39 -9.12 -14.82 -14.84
C TRP A 39 -8.54 -13.42 -14.56
N GLY A 40 -9.23 -12.35 -14.96
CA GLY A 40 -8.81 -10.99 -14.64
C GLY A 40 -8.76 -10.73 -13.14
N TYR A 41 -9.75 -11.21 -12.38
CA TYR A 41 -9.77 -11.07 -10.91
C TYR A 41 -8.68 -11.91 -10.25
N LEU A 42 -8.46 -13.13 -10.76
CA LEU A 42 -7.44 -14.05 -10.25
C LEU A 42 -6.02 -13.49 -10.46
N ILE A 43 -5.75 -12.93 -11.64
CA ILE A 43 -4.47 -12.27 -11.95
C ILE A 43 -4.29 -11.02 -11.09
N PHE A 44 -5.33 -10.21 -10.90
CA PHE A 44 -5.28 -9.02 -10.05
C PHE A 44 -4.92 -9.40 -8.60
N PHE A 45 -5.63 -10.37 -8.01
CA PHE A 45 -5.34 -10.85 -6.66
C PHE A 45 -3.95 -11.48 -6.58
N SER A 46 -3.53 -12.22 -7.60
CA SER A 46 -2.19 -12.80 -7.65
C SER A 46 -1.10 -11.75 -7.68
N ILE A 47 -1.25 -10.67 -8.46
CA ILE A 47 -0.27 -9.57 -8.52
C ILE A 47 -0.24 -8.81 -7.19
N LEU A 48 -1.41 -8.50 -6.63
CA LEU A 48 -1.50 -7.84 -5.33
C LEU A 48 -0.84 -8.70 -4.22
N PHE A 49 -1.10 -10.01 -4.24
CA PHE A 49 -0.45 -10.97 -3.35
C PHE A 49 1.06 -11.01 -3.54
N LEU A 50 1.55 -11.01 -4.79
CA LEU A 50 2.99 -11.02 -5.10
C LEU A 50 3.67 -9.74 -4.61
N ILE A 51 3.01 -8.60 -4.77
CA ILE A 51 3.50 -7.30 -4.26
C ILE A 51 3.59 -7.35 -2.74
N PHE A 52 2.55 -7.80 -2.03
CA PHE A 52 2.62 -7.92 -0.56
C PHE A 52 3.69 -8.89 -0.11
N GLN A 53 3.75 -10.07 -0.73
CA GLN A 53 4.76 -11.06 -0.42
C GLN A 53 6.17 -10.51 -0.65
N SER A 54 6.39 -9.76 -1.72
CA SER A 54 7.68 -9.14 -2.01
C SER A 54 8.01 -8.03 -1.01
N ILE A 55 7.06 -7.16 -0.68
CA ILE A 55 7.26 -6.10 0.30
C ILE A 55 7.64 -6.70 1.66
N PHE A 56 6.90 -7.69 2.16
CA PHE A 56 7.22 -8.28 3.46
C PHE A 56 8.47 -9.16 3.42
N ALA A 57 8.68 -9.99 2.40
CA ALA A 57 9.85 -10.86 2.36
C ALA A 57 11.16 -10.10 2.10
N TRP A 58 11.14 -9.12 1.19
CA TRP A 58 12.37 -8.42 0.77
C TRP A 58 12.69 -7.22 1.64
N ALA A 59 11.70 -6.57 2.25
CA ALA A 59 11.97 -5.44 3.12
C ALA A 59 12.45 -5.86 4.52
N GLN A 60 12.21 -7.10 4.97
CA GLN A 60 12.66 -7.57 6.29
C GLN A 60 14.20 -7.57 6.41
N ALA A 61 14.92 -8.07 5.40
CA ALA A 61 16.38 -8.08 5.42
C ALA A 61 17.03 -6.69 5.64
N PRO A 62 16.67 -5.62 4.88
CA PRO A 62 17.19 -4.29 5.16
C PRO A 62 16.63 -3.66 6.43
N MET A 63 15.41 -4.01 6.86
CA MET A 63 14.87 -3.57 8.15
C MET A 63 15.71 -4.09 9.32
N ASP A 64 16.00 -5.39 9.34
CA ASP A 64 16.80 -6.02 10.39
C ASP A 64 18.25 -5.52 10.38
N PHE A 65 18.78 -5.21 9.20
CA PHE A 65 20.10 -4.59 9.07
C PHE A 65 20.15 -3.19 9.67
N ILE A 66 19.12 -2.37 9.44
CA ILE A 66 19.02 -1.04 10.05
C ILE A 66 18.85 -1.19 11.56
N ASP A 67 17.92 -2.03 12.03
CA ASP A 67 17.66 -2.21 13.45
C ASP A 67 18.91 -2.68 14.22
N SER A 68 19.58 -3.72 13.73
CA SER A 68 20.84 -4.22 14.33
C SER A 68 21.98 -3.21 14.29
N THR A 69 22.10 -2.42 13.21
CA THR A 69 23.12 -1.36 13.12
C THR A 69 22.87 -0.26 14.15
N PHE A 70 21.63 0.20 14.30
CA PHE A 70 21.26 1.21 15.28
C PHE A 70 21.32 0.68 16.72
N ALA A 71 20.98 -0.58 16.96
CA ALA A 71 21.12 -1.24 18.26
C ALA A 71 22.60 -1.37 18.67
N ASN A 72 23.47 -1.82 17.75
CA ASN A 72 24.90 -1.90 17.99
C ASN A 72 25.51 -0.52 18.25
N LEU A 73 25.10 0.49 17.47
CA LEU A 73 25.52 1.87 17.68
C LEU A 73 25.10 2.38 19.07
N SER A 74 23.85 2.15 19.48
CA SER A 74 23.36 2.51 20.82
C SER A 74 24.21 1.85 21.93
N ASN A 75 24.54 0.56 21.80
CA ASN A 75 25.35 -0.16 22.78
C ASN A 75 26.79 0.37 22.86
N VAL A 76 27.44 0.62 21.71
CA VAL A 76 28.80 1.20 21.68
C VAL A 76 28.83 2.59 22.31
N LEU A 77 27.81 3.43 22.07
CA LEU A 77 27.75 4.74 22.71
C LEU A 77 27.52 4.65 24.22
N LYS A 78 26.82 3.63 24.73
CA LYS A 78 26.67 3.40 26.17
C LYS A 78 28.00 3.02 26.83
N ASP A 79 28.85 2.28 26.14
CA ASP A 79 30.16 1.88 26.67
C ASP A 79 31.19 3.04 26.69
N VAL A 80 31.02 4.04 25.82
CA VAL A 80 31.95 5.18 25.66
C VAL A 80 31.53 6.39 26.51
N PHE A 81 30.25 6.58 26.77
CA PHE A 81 29.74 7.74 27.52
C PHE A 81 29.44 7.40 28.99
N PRO A 82 29.75 8.29 29.95
CA PRO A 82 29.41 8.10 31.35
C PRO A 82 27.88 8.12 31.57
N GLU A 83 27.42 7.37 32.56
CA GLU A 83 26.01 7.31 32.96
C GLU A 83 25.51 8.70 33.36
N GLY A 84 24.45 9.16 32.70
CA GLY A 84 23.81 10.43 32.98
C GLY A 84 22.52 10.60 32.19
N PRO A 85 21.50 11.31 32.73
CA PRO A 85 20.19 11.40 32.13
C PRO A 85 20.19 12.01 30.72
N PHE A 86 21.21 12.82 30.39
CA PHE A 86 21.39 13.39 29.04
C PHE A 86 21.93 12.35 28.04
N PHE A 87 22.87 11.51 28.46
CA PHE A 87 23.44 10.46 27.61
C PHE A 87 22.48 9.26 27.45
N ASP A 88 21.68 8.95 28.47
CA ASP A 88 20.59 7.96 28.35
C ASP A 88 19.51 8.42 27.37
N LEU A 89 19.13 9.70 27.39
CA LEU A 89 18.15 10.22 26.42
C LEU A 89 18.64 10.09 24.97
N ILE A 90 19.93 10.30 24.73
CA ILE A 90 20.53 10.18 23.40
C ILE A 90 20.64 8.71 22.99
N THR A 91 21.19 7.86 23.86
CA THR A 91 21.48 6.45 23.55
C THR A 91 20.24 5.57 23.54
N GLN A 92 19.28 5.80 24.44
CA GLN A 92 18.05 5.00 24.57
C GLN A 92 16.80 5.67 23.99
N GLY A 93 16.81 6.99 23.80
CA GLY A 93 15.68 7.73 23.23
C GLY A 93 15.88 8.07 21.76
N ILE A 94 16.81 8.97 21.47
CA ILE A 94 16.96 9.57 20.13
C ILE A 94 17.46 8.55 19.11
N ILE A 95 18.53 7.80 19.42
CA ILE A 95 19.12 6.85 18.46
C ILE A 95 18.12 5.73 18.10
N PRO A 96 17.47 5.04 19.06
CA PRO A 96 16.44 4.05 18.74
C PRO A 96 15.21 4.67 18.07
N GLY A 97 14.83 5.89 18.44
CA GLY A 97 13.73 6.61 17.80
C GLY A 97 13.99 6.90 16.31
N ILE A 98 15.20 7.36 15.97
CA ILE A 98 15.61 7.58 14.56
C ILE A 98 15.72 6.24 13.82
N GLY A 99 16.26 5.20 14.47
CA GLY A 99 16.30 3.84 13.94
C GLY A 99 14.90 3.34 13.58
N GLY A 100 13.93 3.52 14.48
CA GLY A 100 12.52 3.19 14.26
C GLY A 100 11.90 3.86 13.04
N ILE A 101 12.23 5.13 12.77
CA ILE A 101 11.75 5.85 11.59
C ILE A 101 12.42 5.30 10.31
N LEU A 102 13.73 5.06 10.36
CA LEU A 102 14.52 4.60 9.21
C LEU A 102 14.17 3.18 8.77
N ILE A 103 13.73 2.32 9.69
CA ILE A 103 13.25 0.96 9.39
C ILE A 103 12.10 0.97 8.37
N PHE A 104 11.26 2.01 8.33
CA PHE A 104 10.16 2.08 7.35
C PHE A 104 10.60 2.49 5.94
N VAL A 105 11.79 3.08 5.78
CA VAL A 105 12.26 3.62 4.49
C VAL A 105 12.41 2.53 3.42
N PRO A 106 13.09 1.39 3.69
CA PRO A 106 13.18 0.29 2.71
C PRO A 106 11.83 -0.23 2.26
N GLN A 107 10.87 -0.38 3.19
CA GLN A 107 9.54 -0.91 2.90
C GLN A 107 8.76 0.04 1.97
N ILE A 108 8.83 1.34 2.22
CA ILE A 108 8.19 2.37 1.38
C ILE A 108 8.85 2.42 0.00
N ALA A 109 10.18 2.37 -0.07
CA ALA A 109 10.91 2.41 -1.35
C ALA A 109 10.52 1.25 -2.28
N ILE A 110 10.44 0.02 -1.75
CA ILE A 110 10.02 -1.16 -2.52
C ILE A 110 8.58 -1.00 -3.01
N LEU A 111 7.68 -0.53 -2.14
CA LEU A 111 6.28 -0.31 -2.50
C LEU A 111 6.15 0.72 -3.63
N PHE A 112 6.87 1.84 -3.56
CA PHE A 112 6.88 2.86 -4.62
C PHE A 112 7.49 2.31 -5.93
N ALA A 113 8.53 1.49 -5.85
CA ALA A 113 9.10 0.84 -7.03
C ALA A 113 8.07 -0.06 -7.75
N PHE A 114 7.32 -0.88 -7.01
CA PHE A 114 6.25 -1.70 -7.60
C PHE A 114 5.12 -0.85 -8.19
N ILE A 115 4.70 0.22 -7.52
CA ILE A 115 3.67 1.13 -8.04
C ILE A 115 4.14 1.80 -9.32
N ALA A 116 5.40 2.27 -9.37
CA ALA A 116 5.98 2.87 -10.57
C ALA A 116 5.98 1.86 -11.73
N VAL A 117 6.38 0.61 -11.49
CA VAL A 117 6.33 -0.46 -12.51
C VAL A 117 4.89 -0.74 -12.97
N LEU A 118 3.92 -0.77 -12.07
CA LEU A 118 2.50 -0.95 -12.41
C LEU A 118 1.91 0.23 -13.20
N GLU A 119 2.39 1.44 -12.94
CA GLU A 119 2.01 2.66 -13.64
C GLU A 119 2.62 2.68 -15.06
N GLU A 120 3.92 2.40 -15.20
CA GLU A 120 4.62 2.36 -16.49
C GLU A 120 4.15 1.23 -17.41
N THR A 121 3.80 0.07 -16.85
CA THR A 121 3.23 -1.06 -17.63
C THR A 121 1.79 -0.80 -18.09
N GLY A 122 1.17 0.30 -17.64
CA GLY A 122 -0.22 0.62 -17.93
C GLY A 122 -1.22 -0.37 -17.30
N TYR A 123 -0.78 -1.27 -16.42
CA TYR A 123 -1.65 -2.25 -15.76
C TYR A 123 -2.70 -1.58 -14.87
N MET A 124 -2.33 -0.46 -14.23
CA MET A 124 -3.25 0.44 -13.49
C MET A 124 -4.51 0.77 -14.30
N SER A 125 -4.37 1.12 -15.58
CA SER A 125 -5.52 1.46 -16.44
C SER A 125 -6.46 0.28 -16.68
N ARG A 126 -5.91 -0.94 -16.81
CA ARG A 126 -6.69 -2.17 -17.01
C ARG A 126 -7.40 -2.62 -15.73
N VAL A 127 -6.74 -2.50 -14.57
CA VAL A 127 -7.32 -2.85 -13.26
C VAL A 127 -8.54 -2.00 -12.94
N VAL A 128 -8.46 -0.70 -13.20
CA VAL A 128 -9.57 0.24 -13.00
C VAL A 128 -10.81 -0.21 -13.79
N PHE A 129 -10.64 -0.62 -15.05
CA PHE A 129 -11.74 -1.12 -15.88
C PHE A 129 -12.33 -2.44 -15.38
N LEU A 130 -11.49 -3.34 -14.85
CA LEU A 130 -11.95 -4.61 -14.27
C LEU A 130 -12.79 -4.38 -13.00
N MET A 131 -12.36 -3.46 -12.14
CA MET A 131 -13.00 -3.15 -10.85
C MET A 131 -14.28 -2.31 -10.99
N ASP A 132 -14.43 -1.55 -12.08
CA ASP A 132 -15.64 -0.78 -12.39
C ASP A 132 -16.91 -1.63 -12.44
N LYS A 133 -16.79 -2.87 -12.92
CA LYS A 133 -17.93 -3.80 -13.01
C LYS A 133 -18.49 -4.24 -11.65
N VAL A 134 -17.64 -4.30 -10.62
CA VAL A 134 -18.02 -4.71 -9.26
C VAL A 134 -18.58 -3.53 -8.49
N MET A 135 -17.92 -2.37 -8.57
CA MET A 135 -18.32 -1.16 -7.82
C MET A 135 -19.59 -0.49 -8.33
N ARG A 136 -19.93 -0.64 -9.61
CA ARG A 136 -21.19 -0.12 -10.14
C ARG A 136 -22.42 -0.71 -9.43
N LYS A 137 -22.29 -1.85 -8.74
CA LYS A 137 -23.34 -2.41 -7.87
C LYS A 137 -23.48 -1.68 -6.52
N VAL A 138 -22.43 -1.02 -6.06
CA VAL A 138 -22.34 -0.31 -4.77
C VAL A 138 -22.55 1.20 -4.94
N GLY A 139 -22.68 1.69 -6.19
CA GLY A 139 -22.97 3.10 -6.49
C GLY A 139 -21.75 4.03 -6.50
N MET A 140 -20.53 3.48 -6.39
CA MET A 140 -19.27 4.22 -6.44
C MET A 140 -18.52 3.96 -7.76
N SER A 141 -17.68 4.90 -8.20
CA SER A 141 -16.86 4.74 -9.40
C SER A 141 -15.81 3.62 -9.25
N GLY A 142 -15.64 2.74 -10.25
CA GLY A 142 -14.65 1.65 -10.27
C GLY A 142 -13.23 1.97 -9.84
N LYS A 143 -12.89 3.26 -9.94
CA LYS A 143 -11.61 3.85 -9.60
C LYS A 143 -11.35 3.89 -8.09
N SER A 144 -12.37 3.80 -7.22
CA SER A 144 -12.18 3.95 -5.75
C SER A 144 -11.86 2.66 -4.99
N VAL A 145 -12.10 1.47 -5.55
CA VAL A 145 -11.77 0.19 -4.87
C VAL A 145 -10.28 -0.10 -4.84
N VAL A 146 -9.54 0.30 -5.87
CA VAL A 146 -8.09 0.08 -5.92
C VAL A 146 -7.40 0.80 -4.74
N PRO A 147 -7.69 2.08 -4.47
CA PRO A 147 -7.27 2.74 -3.23
C PRO A 147 -7.78 2.05 -1.96
N LEU A 148 -9.05 1.66 -1.90
CA LEU A 148 -9.65 1.12 -0.67
C LEU A 148 -8.99 -0.22 -0.25
N ILE A 149 -8.80 -1.15 -1.20
CA ILE A 149 -8.13 -2.43 -0.95
C ILE A 149 -6.64 -2.20 -0.63
N SER A 150 -5.98 -1.30 -1.33
CA SER A 150 -4.58 -0.93 -1.06
C SER A 150 -4.41 -0.27 0.32
N GLY A 151 -5.46 0.41 0.81
CA GLY A 151 -5.49 1.10 2.10
C GLY A 151 -5.31 0.18 3.30
N TRP A 152 -5.72 -1.09 3.17
CA TRP A 152 -5.49 -2.11 4.19
C TRP A 152 -4.00 -2.42 4.40
N ALA A 153 -3.21 -2.35 3.34
CA ALA A 153 -1.79 -2.61 3.43
C ALA A 153 -1.02 -1.37 3.83
N CYS A 154 -1.25 -0.25 3.14
CA CYS A 154 -0.65 1.02 3.50
C CYS A 154 -1.53 2.20 3.05
N ALA A 155 -1.83 3.10 3.98
CA ALA A 155 -2.66 4.27 3.72
C ALA A 155 -1.99 5.29 2.76
N ILE A 156 -0.66 5.37 2.77
CA ILE A 156 0.10 6.35 1.97
C ILE A 156 -0.13 6.17 0.44
N PRO A 157 0.18 4.99 -0.15
CA PRO A 157 -0.04 4.78 -1.58
C PRO A 157 -1.51 4.73 -1.95
N ALA A 158 -2.38 4.26 -1.06
CA ALA A 158 -3.82 4.28 -1.27
C ALA A 158 -4.32 5.71 -1.46
N ILE A 159 -3.94 6.64 -0.59
CA ILE A 159 -4.28 8.07 -0.72
C ILE A 159 -3.70 8.65 -2.01
N MET A 160 -2.44 8.34 -2.36
CA MET A 160 -1.84 8.81 -3.62
C MET A 160 -2.58 8.29 -4.86
N ALA A 161 -3.03 7.03 -4.84
CA ALA A 161 -3.78 6.42 -5.94
C ALA A 161 -5.16 7.06 -6.17
N THR A 162 -5.73 7.73 -5.16
CA THR A 162 -7.01 8.48 -5.31
C THR A 162 -6.92 9.63 -6.32
N ARG A 163 -5.71 10.06 -6.72
CA ARG A 163 -5.52 11.08 -7.78
C ARG A 163 -6.15 10.70 -9.12
N THR A 164 -6.36 9.41 -9.35
CA THR A 164 -6.94 8.88 -10.59
C THR A 164 -8.47 9.00 -10.64
N ILE A 165 -9.12 9.32 -9.51
CA ILE A 165 -10.58 9.47 -9.39
C ILE A 165 -10.99 10.87 -9.88
N GLU A 166 -11.78 10.93 -10.95
CA GLU A 166 -12.27 12.19 -11.55
C GLU A 166 -13.36 12.87 -10.71
N ASN A 167 -14.23 12.09 -10.06
CA ASN A 167 -15.31 12.63 -9.24
C ASN A 167 -14.76 13.09 -7.88
N TRP A 168 -14.91 14.38 -7.59
CA TRP A 168 -14.40 14.98 -6.37
C TRP A 168 -15.01 14.38 -5.10
N LYS A 169 -16.31 14.02 -5.13
CA LYS A 169 -17.02 13.44 -3.98
C LYS A 169 -16.44 12.07 -3.63
N ASP A 170 -16.34 11.18 -4.61
CA ASP A 170 -15.78 9.83 -4.43
C ASP A 170 -14.32 9.90 -3.97
N ARG A 171 -13.55 10.84 -4.53
CA ARG A 171 -12.15 11.05 -4.13
C ARG A 171 -12.04 11.46 -2.66
N LEU A 172 -12.83 12.42 -2.20
CA LEU A 172 -12.81 12.87 -0.81
C LEU A 172 -13.27 11.76 0.15
N ILE A 173 -14.35 11.05 -0.18
CA ILE A 173 -14.83 9.92 0.63
C ILE A 173 -13.72 8.87 0.76
N THR A 174 -13.06 8.52 -0.34
CA THR A 174 -11.96 7.54 -0.34
C THR A 174 -10.79 8.02 0.52
N ILE A 175 -10.38 9.29 0.41
CA ILE A 175 -9.30 9.87 1.23
C ILE A 175 -9.66 9.89 2.72
N PHE A 176 -10.92 10.14 3.09
CA PHE A 176 -11.33 10.12 4.51
C PHE A 176 -11.52 8.72 5.08
N VAL A 177 -11.93 7.75 4.25
CA VAL A 177 -12.12 6.35 4.67
C VAL A 177 -10.80 5.59 4.74
N THR A 178 -9.83 5.90 3.87
CA THR A 178 -8.54 5.18 3.82
C THR A 178 -7.80 5.20 5.17
N PRO A 179 -7.73 6.32 5.92
CA PRO A 179 -7.16 6.35 7.26
C PRO A 179 -7.99 5.65 8.32
N LEU A 180 -9.26 5.31 8.11
CA LEU A 180 -10.02 4.54 9.09
C LEU A 180 -9.59 3.08 9.07
N MET A 181 -9.16 2.58 7.91
CA MET A 181 -8.58 1.25 7.76
C MET A 181 -7.24 1.15 8.49
N SER A 182 -7.11 0.11 9.33
CA SER A 182 -5.91 -0.08 10.16
C SER A 182 -4.77 -0.70 9.37
N CYS A 183 -3.73 0.08 9.08
CA CYS A 183 -2.47 -0.45 8.53
C CYS A 183 -1.62 -1.12 9.61
N SER A 184 -0.72 -2.03 9.21
CA SER A 184 0.18 -2.76 10.11
C SER A 184 1.01 -1.84 11.04
N ALA A 185 1.30 -0.61 10.61
CA ALA A 185 2.05 0.37 11.40
C ALA A 185 1.27 0.96 12.60
N ARG A 186 -0.06 0.84 12.65
CA ARG A 186 -0.87 1.34 13.78
C ARG A 186 -1.03 0.32 14.90
N LEU A 187 -0.90 -0.97 14.60
CA LEU A 187 -1.01 -2.02 15.60
C LEU A 187 -0.02 -1.85 16.77
N PRO A 188 1.27 -1.53 16.55
CA PRO A 188 2.21 -1.28 17.65
C PRO A 188 1.82 -0.08 18.51
N VAL A 189 1.33 1.00 17.89
CA VAL A 189 0.91 2.20 18.62
C VAL A 189 -0.32 1.92 19.48
N TYR A 190 -1.30 1.20 18.95
CA TYR A 190 -2.47 0.76 19.71
C TYR A 190 -2.08 -0.20 20.83
N ALA A 191 -1.14 -1.12 20.60
CA ALA A 191 -0.65 -2.02 21.63
C ALA A 191 0.04 -1.26 22.77
N ILE A 192 0.91 -0.28 22.46
CA ILE A 192 1.59 0.54 23.48
C ILE A 192 0.58 1.39 24.27
N LEU A 193 -0.37 2.05 23.59
CA LEU A 193 -1.40 2.85 24.26
C LEU A 193 -2.30 2.00 25.16
N VAL A 194 -2.71 0.82 24.68
CA VAL A 194 -3.51 -0.13 25.46
C VAL A 194 -2.71 -0.65 26.66
N ALA A 195 -1.42 -0.96 26.48
CA ALA A 195 -0.54 -1.39 27.57
C ALA A 195 -0.31 -0.31 28.63
N LEU A 196 -0.34 0.97 28.24
CA LEU A 196 -0.14 2.10 29.15
C LEU A 196 -1.43 2.47 29.92
N ILE A 197 -2.59 2.36 29.28
CA ILE A 197 -3.87 2.85 29.82
C ILE A 197 -4.68 1.77 30.57
N ILE A 198 -4.54 0.50 30.18
CA ILE A 198 -5.33 -0.62 30.72
C ILE A 198 -4.43 -1.52 31.58
N PRO A 199 -4.73 -1.68 32.89
CA PRO A 199 -4.00 -2.61 33.75
C PRO A 199 -4.17 -4.06 33.26
N ASP A 200 -3.12 -4.88 33.47
CA ASP A 200 -3.03 -6.30 33.09
C ASP A 200 -3.94 -7.24 33.92
N ASP A 201 -5.10 -6.74 34.34
CA ASP A 201 -6.06 -7.52 35.09
C ASP A 201 -6.71 -8.56 34.16
N LYS A 202 -6.73 -9.82 34.62
CA LYS A 202 -7.37 -10.90 33.90
C LYS A 202 -8.83 -10.96 34.31
N LEU A 203 -9.75 -10.67 33.40
CA LEU A 203 -11.14 -11.08 33.57
C LEU A 203 -11.23 -12.60 33.40
N PHE A 204 -11.79 -13.28 34.40
CA PHE A 204 -12.15 -14.70 34.31
C PHE A 204 -10.96 -15.64 33.99
N GLY A 205 -9.73 -15.30 34.39
CA GLY A 205 -8.55 -16.17 34.25
C GLY A 205 -8.10 -16.47 32.80
N PHE A 206 -8.89 -16.10 31.78
CA PHE A 206 -8.66 -16.39 30.36
C PHE A 206 -8.71 -15.15 29.45
N PHE A 207 -9.42 -14.08 29.82
CA PHE A 207 -9.56 -12.88 28.99
C PHE A 207 -8.77 -11.70 29.58
N ASN A 208 -7.74 -11.24 28.87
CA ASN A 208 -7.03 -10.01 29.23
C ASN A 208 -7.88 -8.80 28.77
N PHE A 209 -8.08 -7.81 29.65
CA PHE A 209 -8.72 -6.53 29.30
C PHE A 209 -8.02 -5.85 28.12
N GLN A 210 -6.69 -5.97 28.01
CA GLN A 210 -5.93 -5.46 26.86
C GLN A 210 -6.36 -6.12 25.55
N GLY A 211 -6.62 -7.43 25.56
CA GLY A 211 -7.07 -8.18 24.39
C GLY A 211 -8.48 -7.78 23.95
N ILE A 212 -9.38 -7.54 24.91
CA ILE A 212 -10.74 -7.05 24.63
C ILE A 212 -10.70 -5.62 24.08
N ALA A 213 -9.85 -4.75 24.64
CA ALA A 213 -9.68 -3.40 24.16
C ALA A 213 -9.09 -3.34 22.74
N LEU A 214 -8.08 -4.16 22.44
CA LEU A 214 -7.54 -4.32 21.09
C LEU A 214 -8.59 -4.85 20.11
N MET A 215 -9.38 -5.85 20.53
CA MET A 215 -10.46 -6.40 19.70
C MET A 215 -11.57 -5.36 19.44
N GLY A 216 -11.96 -4.59 20.45
CA GLY A 216 -12.94 -3.51 20.32
C GLY A 216 -12.45 -2.38 19.42
N LEU A 217 -11.17 -2.01 19.53
CA LEU A 217 -10.54 -1.03 18.65
C LEU A 217 -10.48 -1.53 17.19
N TYR A 218 -10.20 -2.81 16.99
CA TYR A 218 -10.18 -3.43 15.66
C TYR A 218 -11.58 -3.52 15.04
N LEU A 219 -12.61 -3.81 15.84
CA LEU A 219 -14.01 -3.85 15.39
C LEU A 219 -14.58 -2.46 15.06
N LEU A 220 -14.11 -1.40 15.72
CA LEU A 220 -14.51 -0.02 15.45
C LEU A 220 -13.70 0.63 14.31
N GLY A 221 -12.46 0.19 14.12
CA GLY A 221 -11.56 0.65 13.07
C GLY A 221 -11.72 -0.08 11.74
N PHE A 222 -12.78 -0.87 11.58
CA PHE A 222 -13.05 -1.66 10.38
C PHE A 222 -14.48 -1.43 9.89
#